data_AF-A0A951JT64-F1
#
_entry.id   AF-A0A951JT64-F1
#
_cell.length_a   1.000
_cell.length_b   1.000
_cell.length_c   1.000
_cell.angle_alpha   90.00
_cell.angle_beta   90.00
_cell.angle_gamma   90.00
#
_symmetry.space_group_name_H-M   'P 1'
#
loop_
_entity.id
_entity.type
_entity.pdbx_description
1 polymer ?
#
loop_
_entity_poly.entity_id
_entity_poly.type
_entity_poly.pdbx_seq_one_letter_code
_entity_poly.pdbx_strand_id
1 'polypeptide(L)'
;MINDLRNLFSSAWDAFLAELGRRDPADHVADLLSGMRREMVQARASLPLYEEAVRGADAELARERTALEDAVRRGALAQKAGDAETGRIAGA
;
A
#
# COMPACT_ATOMS: atom_id res chain seq x y z
N MET A 1 -18.83 35.71 -52.82
CA MET A 1 -18.22 34.51 -53.42
C MET A 1 -16.80 34.25 -52.93
N ILE A 2 -15.82 35.11 -53.18
CA ILE A 2 -14.43 34.85 -52.75
C ILE A 2 -14.24 34.93 -51.22
N ASN A 3 -14.97 35.83 -50.57
CA ASN A 3 -14.99 35.94 -49.11
C ASN A 3 -15.70 34.75 -48.46
N ASP A 4 -16.75 34.21 -49.09
CA ASP A 4 -17.46 33.02 -48.61
C ASP A 4 -16.55 31.79 -48.68
N LEU A 5 -15.79 31.67 -49.78
CA LEU A 5 -14.80 30.60 -49.95
C LEU A 5 -13.68 30.68 -48.90
N ARG A 6 -13.19 31.89 -48.61
CA ARG A 6 -12.18 32.14 -47.57
C ARG A 6 -12.70 31.77 -46.19
N ASN A 7 -13.94 32.17 -45.87
CA ASN A 7 -14.56 31.85 -44.58
C ASN A 7 -14.79 30.34 -44.43
N LEU A 8 -15.20 29.65 -45.49
CA LEU A 8 -15.37 28.19 -45.47
C LEU A 8 -14.05 27.47 -45.24
N PHE A 9 -12.98 27.92 -45.90
CA PHE A 9 -11.64 27.36 -45.75
C PHE A 9 -11.09 27.59 -44.33
N SER A 10 -11.20 28.81 -43.79
CA SER A 10 -10.80 29.10 -42.42
C SER A 10 -11.55 28.23 -41.41
N SER A 11 -12.87 28.10 -41.55
CA SER A 11 -13.69 27.27 -40.66
C SER A 11 -13.31 25.78 -40.73
N ALA A 12 -13.08 25.25 -41.92
CA ALA A 12 -12.62 23.87 -42.10
C ALA A 12 -11.21 23.64 -41.54
N TRP A 13 -10.33 24.64 -41.68
CA TRP A 13 -8.98 24.58 -41.14
C TRP A 13 -8.96 24.64 -39.61
N ASP A 14 -9.79 25.49 -39.00
CA ASP A 14 -9.94 25.57 -37.55
C ASP A 14 -10.52 24.26 -36.98
N ALA A 15 -11.49 23.66 -37.67
CA ALA A 15 -12.03 22.34 -37.30
C ALA A 15 -10.99 21.22 -37.42
N PHE A 16 -10.14 21.25 -38.46
CA PHE A 16 -9.05 20.31 -38.63
C PHE A 16 -8.00 20.43 -37.51
N LEU A 17 -7.60 21.67 -37.17
CA LEU A 17 -6.67 21.91 -36.06
C LEU A 17 -7.26 21.50 -34.71
N ALA A 18 -8.57 21.71 -34.51
CA ALA A 18 -9.27 21.26 -33.31
C ALA A 18 -9.29 19.73 -33.18
N GLU A 19 -9.52 19.00 -34.28
CA GLU A 19 -9.49 17.54 -34.26
C GLU A 19 -8.05 17.00 -34.11
N LEU A 20 -7.06 17.68 -34.71
CA LEU A 20 -5.64 17.31 -34.60
C LEU A 20 -5.10 17.52 -33.17
N GLY A 21 -5.68 18.45 -32.41
CA GLY A 21 -5.39 18.64 -30.98
C GLY A 21 -6.19 17.73 -30.05
N ARG A 22 -7.17 16.98 -30.57
CA ARG A 22 -8.01 16.08 -29.77
C ARG A 22 -7.27 14.76 -29.57
N ARG A 23 -6.86 14.48 -28.34
CA ARG A 23 -6.32 13.15 -27.99
C ARG A 23 -7.34 12.08 -28.31
N ASP A 24 -6.91 11.03 -29.00
CA ASP A 24 -7.75 9.87 -29.26
C ASP A 24 -8.11 9.23 -27.91
N PRO A 25 -9.40 8.91 -27.65
CA PRO A 25 -9.80 8.11 -26.49
C PRO A 25 -8.92 6.86 -26.27
N ALA A 26 -8.38 6.25 -27.34
CA ALA A 26 -7.44 5.14 -27.26
C ALA A 26 -6.14 5.50 -26.50
N ASP A 27 -5.60 6.70 -26.71
CA ASP A 27 -4.39 7.18 -26.04
C ASP A 27 -4.63 7.38 -24.54
N HIS A 28 -5.81 7.89 -24.17
CA HIS A 28 -6.19 8.03 -22.76
C HIS A 28 -6.32 6.69 -22.04
N VAL A 29 -6.91 5.70 -22.71
CA VAL A 29 -7.01 4.34 -22.17
C VAL A 29 -5.62 3.71 -22.05
N ALA A 30 -4.75 3.89 -23.03
CA ALA A 30 -3.38 3.38 -23.00
C ALA A 30 -2.57 3.98 -21.83
N ASP A 31 -2.66 5.30 -21.62
CA ASP A 31 -2.01 5.99 -20.50
C ASP A 31 -2.53 5.49 -19.15
N LEU A 32 -3.85 5.31 -19.01
CA LEU A 32 -4.47 4.78 -17.80
C LEU A 32 -4.00 3.36 -17.51
N LEU A 33 -4.05 2.46 -18.51
CA LEU A 33 -3.60 1.08 -18.36
C LEU A 33 -2.11 1.00 -18.04
N SER A 34 -1.29 1.86 -18.65
CA SER A 34 0.13 1.94 -18.31
C SER A 34 0.35 2.45 -16.88
N GLY A 35 -0.48 3.39 -16.41
CA GLY A 35 -0.50 3.84 -15.02
C GLY A 35 -0.82 2.69 -14.07
N MET A 36 -1.94 2.00 -14.28
CA MET A 36 -2.36 0.84 -13.49
C MET A 36 -1.29 -0.25 -13.45
N ARG A 37 -0.65 -0.54 -14.58
CA ARG A 37 0.45 -1.51 -14.63
C ARG A 37 1.63 -1.10 -13.75
N ARG A 38 2.01 0.18 -13.73
CA ARG A 38 3.10 0.67 -12.86
C ARG A 38 2.73 0.50 -11.39
N GLU A 39 1.53 0.88 -11.01
CA GLU A 39 1.03 0.73 -9.63
C GLU A 39 1.01 -0.75 -9.21
N MET A 40 0.53 -1.65 -10.08
CA MET A 40 0.53 -3.09 -9.80
C MET A 40 1.94 -3.67 -9.62
N VAL A 41 2.90 -3.22 -10.42
CA VAL A 41 4.30 -3.64 -10.28
C VAL A 41 4.87 -3.17 -8.95
N GLN A 42 4.61 -1.93 -8.55
CA GLN A 42 5.05 -1.40 -7.26
C GLN A 42 4.39 -2.13 -6.09
N ALA A 43 3.07 -2.32 -6.13
CA ALA A 43 2.34 -3.08 -5.12
C ALA A 43 2.89 -4.51 -4.97
N ARG A 44 3.14 -5.19 -6.10
CA ARG A 44 3.71 -6.53 -6.09
C ARG A 44 5.13 -6.57 -5.51
N ALA A 45 5.93 -5.54 -5.73
CA ALA A 45 7.27 -5.43 -5.15
C ALA A 45 7.23 -5.21 -3.62
N SER A 46 6.19 -4.54 -3.11
CA SER A 46 6.03 -4.29 -1.68
C SER A 46 5.45 -5.48 -0.90
N LEU A 47 4.71 -6.39 -1.55
CA LEU A 47 4.07 -7.53 -0.89
C LEU A 47 5.06 -8.41 -0.08
N PRO A 48 6.22 -8.83 -0.61
CA PRO A 48 7.17 -9.64 0.15
C PRO A 48 7.69 -8.94 1.41
N LEU A 49 7.86 -7.61 1.37
CA LEU A 49 8.32 -6.83 2.53
C LEU A 49 7.27 -6.83 3.63
N TYR A 50 6.00 -6.68 3.28
CA TYR A 50 4.91 -6.76 4.25
C TYR A 50 4.74 -8.18 4.80
N GLU A 51 4.86 -9.21 3.97
CA GLU A 51 4.83 -10.62 4.41
C GLU A 51 5.97 -10.93 5.38
N GLU A 52 7.18 -10.42 5.12
CA GLU A 52 8.31 -10.55 6.03
C GLU A 52 8.08 -9.81 7.35
N ALA A 53 7.58 -8.58 7.30
CA ALA A 53 7.26 -7.80 8.50
C ALA A 53 6.20 -8.51 9.37
N VAL A 54 5.15 -9.06 8.76
CA VAL A 54 4.12 -9.83 9.46
C VAL A 54 4.72 -11.08 10.11
N ARG A 55 5.52 -11.86 9.37
CA ARG A 55 6.19 -13.04 9.95
C ARG A 55 7.11 -12.68 11.11
N GLY A 56 7.83 -11.55 11.02
CA GLY A 56 8.68 -11.05 12.10
C GLY A 56 7.87 -10.67 13.34
N ALA A 57 6.78 -9.94 13.15
CA ALA A 57 5.87 -9.54 14.23
C ALA A 57 5.22 -10.75 14.91
N ASP A 58 4.77 -11.75 14.15
CA ASP A 58 4.20 -12.98 14.70
C ASP A 58 5.24 -13.76 15.52
N ALA A 59 6.48 -13.82 15.05
CA ALA A 59 7.56 -14.48 15.78
C ALA A 59 7.92 -13.76 17.08
N GLU A 60 7.91 -12.42 17.10
CA GLU A 60 8.12 -11.64 18.33
C GLU A 60 6.97 -11.83 19.32
N LEU A 61 5.73 -11.74 18.83
CA LEU A 61 4.55 -11.96 19.67
C LEU A 61 4.56 -13.35 20.31
N ALA A 62 5.01 -14.38 19.57
CA ALA A 62 5.16 -15.72 20.11
C ALA A 62 6.22 -15.76 21.24
N ARG A 63 7.38 -15.11 21.06
CA ARG A 63 8.41 -15.01 22.09
C ARG A 63 7.91 -14.31 23.34
N GLU A 64 7.24 -13.18 23.18
CA GLU A 64 6.68 -12.41 24.30
C GLU A 64 5.64 -13.22 25.07
N ARG A 65 4.77 -13.95 24.38
CA ARG A 65 3.79 -14.85 25.02
C ARG A 65 4.46 -15.93 25.85
N THR A 66 5.47 -16.61 25.30
CA THR A 66 6.23 -17.61 26.05
C THR A 66 6.93 -17.01 27.26
N ALA A 67 7.55 -15.83 27.11
CA ALA A 67 8.20 -15.13 28.22
C ALA A 67 7.20 -14.76 29.33
N LEU A 68 6.01 -14.29 28.95
CA LEU A 68 4.93 -13.99 29.87
C LEU A 68 4.45 -15.24 30.62
N GLU A 69 4.19 -16.34 29.90
CA GLU A 69 3.78 -17.61 30.52
C GLU A 69 4.81 -18.11 31.53
N ASP A 70 6.09 -18.03 31.20
CA ASP A 70 7.18 -18.39 32.10
C ASP A 70 7.28 -17.46 33.30
N ALA A 71 7.10 -16.15 33.11
CA ALA A 71 7.06 -15.18 34.20
C ALA A 71 5.90 -15.49 35.16
N VAL A 72 4.69 -15.69 34.65
CA VAL A 72 3.51 -16.07 35.44
C VAL A 72 3.76 -17.37 36.21
N ARG A 73 4.33 -18.39 35.55
CA ARG A 73 4.65 -19.67 36.21
C ARG A 73 5.64 -19.48 37.35
N ARG A 74 6.70 -18.69 37.13
CA ARG A 74 7.72 -18.38 38.16
C ARG A 74 7.13 -17.58 39.32
N GLY A 75 6.28 -16.59 39.04
CA GLY A 75 5.57 -15.83 40.07
C GLY A 75 4.71 -16.72 40.96
N ALA A 76 3.95 -17.65 40.37
CA ALA A 76 3.14 -18.61 41.12
C ALA A 76 3.98 -19.55 41.98
N LEU A 77 5.15 -19.98 41.51
CA LEU A 77 6.08 -20.79 42.30
C LEU A 77 6.72 -19.99 43.43
N ALA A 78 7.13 -18.75 43.18
CA ALA A 78 7.70 -17.87 44.19
C ALA A 78 6.72 -17.60 45.33
N GLN A 79 5.45 -17.33 45.01
CA GLN A 79 4.38 -17.21 46.02
C GLN A 79 4.25 -18.47 46.87
N LYS A 80 4.30 -19.67 46.26
CA LYS A 80 4.26 -20.95 47.00
C LYS A 80 5.48 -21.17 47.88
N ALA A 81 6.64 -20.67 47.48
CA ALA A 81 7.91 -20.79 48.21
C ALA A 81 8.10 -19.71 49.29
N GLY A 82 7.22 -18.72 49.37
CA GLY A 82 7.37 -17.58 50.29
C GLY A 82 8.37 -16.52 49.82
N ASP A 83 8.78 -16.55 48.54
CA ASP A 83 9.59 -15.51 47.92
C ASP A 83 8.69 -14.36 47.43
N ALA A 84 8.48 -13.40 48.33
CA ALA A 84 7.61 -12.26 48.10
C ALA A 84 8.11 -11.32 46.99
N GLU A 85 9.42 -11.22 46.78
CA GLU A 85 10.00 -10.28 45.81
C GLU A 85 9.83 -10.81 44.37
N THR A 86 10.13 -12.09 44.15
CA THR A 86 9.91 -12.72 42.83
C THR A 86 8.41 -12.81 42.50
N GLY A 87 7.56 -13.06 43.51
CA GLY A 87 6.10 -13.05 43.34
C GLY A 87 5.54 -11.67 42.98
N ARG A 88 6.11 -10.59 43.51
CA ARG A 88 5.72 -9.20 43.22
C ARG A 88 6.14 -8.78 41.80
N ILE A 89 7.36 -9.12 41.38
CA ILE A 89 7.89 -8.74 40.05
C ILE A 89 7.17 -9.48 38.93
N ALA A 90 6.83 -10.76 39.12
CA ALA A 90 6.17 -11.57 38.10
C ALA A 90 4.65 -11.36 38.01
N GLY A 91 4.03 -10.70 39.00
CA GLY A 91 2.60 -10.39 39.04
C GLY A 91 2.24 -8.95 38.65
N ALA A 92 3.23 -8.09 38.39
CA ALA A 92 3.07 -6.73 37.88
C ALA A 92 3.06 -6.72 36.35
#